data_AF-A0A9E3DJM5-F1
#
_entry.id   AF-A0A9E3DJM5-F1
#
_cell.length_a   1.000
_cell.length_b   1.000
_cell.length_c   1.000
_cell.angle_alpha   90.00
_cell.angle_beta   90.00
_cell.angle_gamma   90.00
#
_symmetry.space_group_name_H-M   'P 1'
#
loop_
_entity.id
_entity.type
_entity.pdbx_description
1 polymer ?
#
loop_
_entity_poly.entity_id
_entity_poly.type
_entity_poly.pdbx_seq_one_letter_code
_entity_poly.pdbx_strand_id
1 'polypeptide(L)'
;MSACSNSGRTDAHAALASFIDTYFQKYFDFNPSEATSDGLHEYDSKLEERSGIRVQNRMTELDGQAAQIAEIRKRDLNADDAIDALLVENRIQAELLDLRTIKTWRTPLYYAGIPGNAVDLLMKRDFAPAAARLAAVTARLEQIPALIDAMQDNLLEPPREFTDLAIRIVQGSIPFFRDSVAEWARSAAGRDQ
;
A
#
# COMPACT_ATOMS: atom_id res chain seq x y z
N MET A 1 1.80 10.76 -44.94
CA MET A 1 2.50 11.03 -43.66
C MET A 1 1.63 10.79 -42.42
N SER A 2 0.29 10.81 -42.48
CA SER A 2 -0.58 10.56 -41.29
C SER A 2 -0.58 9.14 -40.72
N ALA A 3 -0.18 8.12 -41.46
CA ALA A 3 -0.18 6.73 -40.96
C ALA A 3 0.99 6.46 -39.98
N CYS A 4 2.16 7.07 -40.21
CA CYS A 4 3.32 6.89 -39.34
C CYS A 4 3.16 7.62 -37.99
N SER A 5 2.50 8.78 -37.97
CA SER A 5 2.23 9.52 -36.72
C SER A 5 1.19 8.81 -35.84
N ASN A 6 0.18 8.17 -36.44
CA ASN A 6 -0.84 7.45 -35.67
C ASN A 6 -0.28 6.17 -35.05
N SER A 7 0.59 5.45 -35.78
CA SER A 7 1.24 4.24 -35.26
C SER A 7 2.16 4.52 -34.06
N GLY A 8 2.92 5.63 -34.10
CA GLY A 8 3.83 5.98 -32.99
C GLY A 8 3.08 6.38 -31.72
N ARG A 9 1.94 7.06 -31.85
CA ARG A 9 1.09 7.44 -30.72
C ARG A 9 0.42 6.24 -30.06
N THR A 10 -0.08 5.28 -30.84
CA THR A 10 -0.65 4.04 -30.29
C THR A 10 0.39 3.22 -29.51
N ASP A 11 1.63 3.15 -29.99
CA ASP A 11 2.73 2.49 -29.27
C ASP A 11 3.09 3.21 -27.97
N ALA A 12 3.13 4.55 -27.98
CA ALA A 12 3.38 5.36 -26.79
C ALA A 12 2.29 5.17 -25.71
N HIS A 13 1.02 5.18 -26.12
CA HIS A 13 -0.10 4.90 -25.23
C HIS A 13 -0.03 3.48 -24.63
N ALA A 14 0.22 2.46 -25.46
CA ALA A 14 0.34 1.08 -24.97
C ALA A 14 1.52 0.89 -24.00
N ALA A 15 2.65 1.54 -24.27
CA ALA A 15 3.80 1.53 -23.37
C ALA A 15 3.49 2.21 -22.03
N LEU A 16 2.79 3.34 -22.05
CA LEU A 16 2.36 4.03 -20.84
C LEU A 16 1.37 3.18 -20.04
N ALA A 17 0.35 2.61 -20.68
CA ALA A 17 -0.65 1.78 -20.02
C ALA A 17 0.00 0.57 -19.31
N SER A 18 0.88 -0.15 -20.02
CA SER A 18 1.61 -1.28 -19.42
C SER A 18 2.53 -0.87 -18.26
N PHE A 19 3.14 0.32 -18.34
CA PHE A 19 3.92 0.87 -17.25
C PHE A 19 3.05 1.20 -16.03
N ILE A 20 1.88 1.82 -16.23
CA ILE A 20 0.94 2.16 -15.17
C ILE A 20 0.42 0.91 -14.47
N ASP A 21 0.04 -0.13 -15.22
CA ASP A 21 -0.39 -1.41 -14.66
C ASP A 21 0.70 -2.02 -13.76
N THR A 22 1.94 -2.03 -14.25
CA THR A 22 3.09 -2.54 -13.49
C THR A 22 3.37 -1.69 -12.26
N TYR A 23 3.25 -0.35 -12.38
CA TYR A 23 3.44 0.57 -11.27
C TYR A 23 2.45 0.29 -10.15
N PHE A 24 1.15 0.19 -10.47
CA PHE A 24 0.11 -0.06 -9.48
C PHE A 24 0.20 -1.46 -8.88
N GLN A 25 0.52 -2.50 -9.67
CA GLN A 25 0.78 -3.82 -9.12
C GLN A 25 1.88 -3.77 -8.04
N LYS A 26 3.01 -3.13 -8.34
CA LYS A 26 4.12 -2.98 -7.37
C LYS A 26 3.76 -2.12 -6.18
N TYR A 27 2.94 -1.08 -6.38
CA TYR A 27 2.43 -0.23 -5.31
C TYR A 27 1.53 -1.03 -4.36
N PHE A 28 0.61 -1.84 -4.88
CA PHE A 28 -0.30 -2.68 -4.08
C PHE A 28 0.42 -3.86 -3.42
N ASP A 29 1.45 -4.43 -4.06
CA ASP A 29 2.34 -5.40 -3.44
C ASP A 29 3.13 -4.81 -2.25
N PHE A 30 3.34 -3.49 -2.21
CA PHE A 30 3.96 -2.79 -1.08
C PHE A 30 2.91 -2.28 -0.07
N ASN A 31 1.67 -2.04 -0.50
CA ASN A 31 0.58 -1.49 0.30
C ASN A 31 -0.72 -2.32 0.14
N PRO A 32 -0.77 -3.58 0.62
CA PRO A 32 -1.93 -4.45 0.41
C PRO A 32 -3.25 -3.91 1.00
N SER A 33 -3.18 -3.16 2.11
CA SER A 33 -4.38 -2.57 2.72
C SER A 33 -4.96 -1.45 1.86
N GLU A 34 -4.13 -0.70 1.13
CA GLU A 34 -4.59 0.29 0.15
C GLU A 34 -5.29 -0.40 -1.03
N ALA A 35 -4.77 -1.54 -1.50
CA ALA A 35 -5.40 -2.34 -2.54
C ALA A 35 -6.82 -2.77 -2.12
N THR A 36 -6.98 -3.29 -0.90
CA THR A 36 -8.31 -3.60 -0.33
C THR A 36 -9.19 -2.35 -0.21
N SER A 37 -8.62 -1.21 0.16
CA SER A 37 -9.37 0.05 0.25
C SER A 37 -9.97 0.47 -1.10
N ASP A 38 -9.19 0.24 -2.17
CA ASP A 38 -9.55 0.52 -3.57
C ASP A 38 -10.43 -0.58 -4.20
N GLY A 39 -10.72 -1.66 -3.47
CA GLY A 39 -11.61 -2.74 -3.91
C GLY A 39 -10.91 -3.94 -4.57
N LEU A 40 -9.59 -4.01 -4.51
CA LEU A 40 -8.80 -5.14 -4.99
C LEU A 40 -8.69 -6.23 -3.92
N HIS A 41 -9.64 -7.15 -3.94
CA HIS A 41 -9.80 -8.18 -2.89
C HIS A 41 -8.80 -9.35 -2.96
N GLU A 42 -7.95 -9.40 -4.00
CA GLU A 42 -6.85 -10.37 -4.09
C GLU A 42 -5.72 -10.11 -3.08
N TYR A 43 -5.74 -8.94 -2.43
CA TYR A 43 -4.80 -8.51 -1.39
C TYR A 43 -5.37 -8.62 0.03
N ASP A 44 -6.61 -9.08 0.20
CA ASP A 44 -7.33 -9.06 1.48
C ASP A 44 -6.64 -9.87 2.58
N SER A 45 -5.92 -10.93 2.22
CA SER A 45 -5.18 -11.77 3.16
C SER A 45 -3.75 -11.29 3.45
N LYS A 46 -3.29 -10.22 2.81
CA LYS A 46 -1.92 -9.72 2.93
C LYS A 46 -1.87 -8.48 3.83
N LEU A 47 -0.77 -8.32 4.57
CA LEU A 47 -0.44 -7.13 5.34
C LEU A 47 0.83 -6.48 4.76
N GLU A 48 1.01 -5.18 5.00
CA GLU A 48 2.23 -4.45 4.65
C GLU A 48 3.47 -5.09 5.28
N GLU A 49 4.36 -5.65 4.46
CA GLU A 49 5.71 -6.01 4.92
C GLU A 49 6.57 -4.74 4.97
N ARG A 50 6.99 -4.34 6.18
CA ARG A 50 7.75 -3.09 6.39
C ARG A 50 9.17 -3.34 6.90
N SER A 51 9.77 -4.48 6.58
CA SER A 51 11.18 -4.75 6.88
C SER A 51 12.09 -3.72 6.21
N GLY A 52 13.23 -3.38 6.81
CA GLY A 52 14.19 -2.43 6.21
C GLY A 52 14.66 -2.87 4.81
N ILE A 53 14.79 -4.18 4.59
CA ILE A 53 15.10 -4.76 3.27
C ILE A 53 13.96 -4.50 2.28
N ARG A 54 12.70 -4.72 2.67
CA ARG A 54 11.54 -4.47 1.79
C ARG A 54 11.41 -3.00 1.42
N VAL A 55 11.70 -2.08 2.35
CA VAL A 55 11.76 -0.63 2.07
C VAL A 55 12.88 -0.30 1.08
N GLN A 56 14.07 -0.89 1.24
CA GLN A 56 15.17 -0.70 0.31
C GLN A 56 14.85 -1.24 -1.09
N ASN A 57 14.22 -2.41 -1.16
CA ASN A 57 13.76 -2.99 -2.43
C ASN A 57 12.74 -2.07 -3.11
N ARG A 58 11.79 -1.49 -2.34
CA ARG A 58 10.83 -0.53 -2.89
C ARG A 58 11.50 0.72 -3.45
N MET A 59 12.51 1.26 -2.78
CA MET A 59 13.28 2.40 -3.32
C MET A 59 13.97 2.05 -4.64
N THR A 60 14.58 0.86 -4.74
CA THR A 60 15.22 0.39 -5.98
C THR A 60 14.19 0.19 -7.11
N GLU A 61 13.01 -0.35 -6.80
CA GLU A 61 11.90 -0.47 -7.76
C GLU A 61 11.48 0.92 -8.27
N LEU A 62 11.33 1.89 -7.38
CA LEU A 62 10.95 3.27 -7.70
C LEU A 62 12.01 3.98 -8.56
N ASP A 63 13.30 3.76 -8.32
CA ASP A 63 14.37 4.31 -9.17
C ASP A 63 14.28 3.78 -10.61
N GLY A 64 14.04 2.48 -10.76
CA GLY A 64 13.80 1.88 -12.08
C GLY A 64 12.57 2.45 -12.76
N GLN A 65 11.47 2.60 -12.01
CA GLN A 65 10.22 3.18 -12.52
C GLN A 65 10.38 4.65 -12.91
N ALA A 66 11.15 5.44 -12.14
CA ALA A 66 11.46 6.83 -12.44
C ALA A 66 12.23 6.97 -13.77
N ALA A 67 13.22 6.10 -14.01
CA ALA A 67 13.96 6.09 -15.27
C ALA A 67 13.05 5.69 -16.46
N GLN A 68 12.19 4.68 -16.27
CA GLN A 68 11.27 4.22 -17.30
C GLN A 68 10.24 5.28 -17.71
N ILE A 69 9.58 5.92 -16.74
CA ILE A 69 8.58 6.96 -17.04
C ILE A 69 9.20 8.17 -17.73
N ALA A 70 10.44 8.53 -17.38
CA ALA A 70 11.17 9.61 -18.04
C ALA A 70 11.43 9.33 -19.53
N GLU A 71 11.67 8.07 -19.92
CA GLU A 71 11.79 7.70 -21.33
C GLU A 71 10.43 7.66 -22.05
N ILE A 72 9.37 7.19 -21.40
CA ILE A 72 8.01 7.18 -21.97
C ILE A 72 7.55 8.61 -22.27
N ARG A 73 7.82 9.56 -21.39
CA ARG A 73 7.46 10.97 -21.56
C ARG A 73 8.14 11.69 -22.73
N LYS A 74 9.20 11.11 -23.30
CA LYS A 74 9.86 11.64 -24.51
C LYS A 74 9.14 11.21 -25.80
N ARG A 75 8.17 10.29 -25.72
CA ARG A 75 7.39 9.79 -26.87
C ARG A 75 6.27 10.77 -27.24
N ASP A 76 5.62 10.54 -28.39
CA ASP A 76 4.44 11.31 -28.83
C ASP A 76 3.19 10.89 -28.04
N LEU A 77 3.05 11.38 -26.80
CA LEU A 77 1.87 11.18 -25.96
C LEU A 77 0.76 12.15 -26.35
N ASN A 78 -0.49 11.69 -26.28
CA ASN A 78 -1.63 12.59 -26.36
C ASN A 78 -1.77 13.42 -25.05
N ALA A 79 -2.70 14.38 -25.01
CA ALA A 79 -2.86 15.26 -23.85
C ALA A 79 -3.21 14.52 -22.55
N ASP A 80 -4.11 13.52 -22.63
CA ASP A 80 -4.55 12.74 -21.47
C ASP A 80 -3.40 11.83 -20.99
N ASP A 81 -2.74 11.12 -21.91
CA ASP A 81 -1.56 10.29 -21.61
C ASP A 81 -0.42 11.11 -20.98
N ALA A 82 -0.21 12.35 -21.44
CA ALA A 82 0.81 13.22 -20.88
C ALA A 82 0.50 13.65 -19.44
N ILE A 83 -0.78 13.83 -19.11
CA ILE A 83 -1.25 14.11 -17.75
C ILE A 83 -1.06 12.88 -16.87
N ASP A 84 -1.47 11.70 -17.33
CA ASP A 84 -1.34 10.45 -16.59
C ASP A 84 0.14 10.13 -16.28
N ALA A 85 1.01 10.29 -17.29
CA ALA A 85 2.45 10.11 -17.12
C ALA A 85 3.03 11.08 -16.08
N LEU A 86 2.58 12.35 -16.07
CA LEU A 86 3.01 13.35 -15.10
C LEU A 86 2.54 13.01 -13.67
N LEU A 87 1.30 12.52 -13.52
CA LEU A 87 0.74 12.14 -12.22
C LEU A 87 1.54 10.98 -11.61
N VAL A 88 1.82 9.94 -12.40
CA VAL A 88 2.57 8.77 -11.92
C VAL A 88 4.03 9.13 -11.62
N GLU A 89 4.68 9.94 -12.48
CA GLU A 89 6.02 10.45 -12.21
C GLU A 89 6.07 11.20 -10.86
N ASN A 90 5.14 12.13 -10.63
CA ASN A 90 5.09 12.87 -9.37
C ASN A 90 4.84 11.96 -8.16
N ARG A 91 4.02 10.92 -8.31
CA ARG A 91 3.79 9.95 -7.22
C ARG A 91 5.05 9.13 -6.91
N ILE A 92 5.78 8.70 -7.93
CA ILE A 92 7.09 8.02 -7.76
C ILE A 92 8.07 8.94 -7.02
N GLN A 93 8.18 10.21 -7.43
CA GLN A 93 9.08 11.16 -6.79
C GLN A 93 8.68 11.45 -5.34
N ALA A 94 7.39 11.56 -5.05
CA ALA A 94 6.89 11.75 -3.68
C ALA A 94 7.20 10.54 -2.78
N GLU A 95 7.01 9.32 -3.28
CA GLU A 95 7.33 8.10 -2.51
C GLU A 95 8.84 7.96 -2.29
N LEU A 96 9.67 8.27 -3.31
CA LEU A 96 11.12 8.33 -3.15
C LEU A 96 11.55 9.39 -2.13
N LEU A 97 10.95 10.59 -2.16
CA LEU A 97 11.22 11.64 -1.20
C LEU A 97 10.93 11.15 0.22
N ASP A 98 9.77 10.53 0.44
CA ASP A 98 9.39 9.99 1.74
C ASP A 98 10.34 8.88 2.21
N LEU A 99 10.59 7.87 1.39
CA LEU A 99 11.39 6.70 1.80
C LEU A 99 12.88 7.00 1.95
N ARG A 100 13.44 7.85 1.06
CA ARG A 100 14.89 8.11 0.99
C ARG A 100 15.32 9.30 1.85
N THR A 101 14.54 10.38 1.84
CA THR A 101 14.95 11.67 2.40
C THR A 101 14.29 11.91 3.76
N ILE A 102 12.96 11.85 3.82
CA ILE A 102 12.20 12.06 5.06
C ILE A 102 12.37 10.86 5.99
N LYS A 103 12.43 9.66 5.42
CA LYS A 103 12.56 8.36 6.10
C LYS A 103 11.49 8.14 7.15
N THR A 104 10.22 8.39 6.81
CA THR A 104 9.08 8.22 7.72
C THR A 104 9.03 6.81 8.33
N TRP A 105 9.49 5.79 7.59
CA TRP A 105 9.66 4.40 8.05
C TRP A 105 10.66 4.21 9.21
N ARG A 106 11.44 5.22 9.59
CA ARG A 106 12.27 5.24 10.81
C ARG A 106 11.52 5.74 12.04
N THR A 107 10.23 6.04 11.91
CA THR A 107 9.38 6.58 12.97
C THR A 107 8.25 5.60 13.31
N PRO A 108 7.79 5.55 14.57
CA PRO A 108 6.75 4.61 14.97
C PRO A 108 5.39 4.93 14.34
N LEU A 109 5.16 6.16 13.89
CA LEU A 109 3.93 6.57 13.21
C LEU A 109 3.70 5.86 11.88
N TYR A 110 4.77 5.43 11.20
CA TYR A 110 4.67 4.64 9.97
C TYR A 110 3.99 3.27 10.19
N TYR A 111 3.99 2.78 11.42
CA TYR A 111 3.50 1.44 11.77
C TYR A 111 2.19 1.49 12.56
N ALA A 112 2.04 2.48 13.44
CA ALA A 112 0.99 2.50 14.48
C ALA A 112 -0.45 2.35 13.95
N GLY A 113 -0.74 2.89 12.77
CA GLY A 113 -2.09 2.84 12.16
C GLY A 113 -2.37 1.59 11.34
N ILE A 114 -1.34 0.87 10.88
CA ILE A 114 -1.49 -0.22 9.90
C ILE A 114 -2.40 -1.34 10.42
N PRO A 115 -2.16 -1.93 11.62
CA PRO A 115 -2.98 -3.04 12.10
C PRO A 115 -4.47 -2.71 12.17
N GLY A 116 -4.82 -1.53 12.70
CA GLY A 116 -6.20 -1.11 12.88
C GLY A 116 -6.90 -0.93 11.54
N ASN A 117 -6.28 -0.18 10.62
CA ASN A 117 -6.83 0.07 9.30
C ASN A 117 -7.01 -1.22 8.49
N ALA A 118 -6.00 -2.10 8.49
CA ALA A 118 -6.01 -3.34 7.72
C ALA A 118 -7.15 -4.28 8.14
N VAL A 119 -7.50 -4.31 9.43
CA VAL A 119 -8.61 -5.12 9.94
C VAL A 119 -9.97 -4.41 9.75
N ASP A 120 -10.05 -3.11 10.05
CA ASP A 120 -11.27 -2.32 9.93
C ASP A 120 -11.85 -2.36 8.51
N LEU A 121 -11.01 -2.27 7.48
CA LEU A 121 -11.41 -2.33 6.07
C LEU A 121 -12.20 -3.60 5.71
N LEU A 122 -11.83 -4.75 6.29
CA LEU A 122 -12.48 -6.04 6.04
C LEU A 122 -13.73 -6.25 6.89
N MET A 123 -13.79 -5.63 8.07
CA MET A 123 -14.93 -5.72 8.97
C MET A 123 -16.10 -4.86 8.53
N LYS A 124 -15.84 -3.57 8.21
CA LYS A 124 -16.89 -2.56 7.99
C LYS A 124 -17.58 -2.66 6.63
N ARG A 125 -16.93 -3.29 5.64
CA ARG A 125 -17.42 -3.37 4.26
C ARG A 125 -18.06 -4.73 4.01
N ASP A 126 -19.24 -4.74 3.39
CA ASP A 126 -19.98 -5.96 3.07
C ASP A 126 -19.85 -6.34 1.59
N PHE A 127 -18.67 -6.80 1.19
CA PHE A 127 -18.33 -7.14 -0.20
C PHE A 127 -18.26 -8.65 -0.45
N ALA A 128 -18.22 -9.46 0.61
CA ALA A 128 -18.11 -10.92 0.57
C ALA A 128 -18.77 -11.53 1.82
N PRO A 129 -19.11 -12.83 1.80
CA PRO A 129 -19.66 -13.52 2.97
C PRO A 129 -18.78 -13.31 4.21
N ALA A 130 -19.41 -13.14 5.38
CA ALA A 130 -18.71 -12.81 6.61
C ALA A 130 -17.59 -13.81 6.97
N ALA A 131 -17.80 -15.11 6.74
CA ALA A 131 -16.79 -16.14 6.95
C ALA A 131 -15.54 -15.98 6.05
N ALA A 132 -15.72 -15.56 4.79
CA ALA A 132 -14.59 -15.30 3.89
C ALA A 132 -13.79 -14.07 4.35
N ARG A 133 -14.48 -13.01 4.78
CA ARG A 133 -13.84 -11.82 5.36
C ARG A 133 -13.14 -12.13 6.68
N LEU A 134 -13.70 -13.01 7.51
CA LEU A 134 -13.07 -13.47 8.74
C LEU A 134 -11.74 -14.19 8.47
N ALA A 135 -11.68 -15.04 7.45
CA ALA A 135 -10.43 -15.69 7.06
C ALA A 135 -9.33 -14.67 6.67
N ALA A 136 -9.70 -13.63 5.91
CA ALA A 136 -8.79 -12.55 5.55
C ALA A 136 -8.33 -11.72 6.78
N VAL A 137 -9.25 -11.41 7.71
CA VAL A 137 -8.92 -10.76 8.98
C VAL A 137 -7.93 -11.60 9.78
N THR A 138 -8.17 -12.90 9.92
CA THR A 138 -7.26 -13.82 10.62
C THR A 138 -5.87 -13.82 9.98
N ALA A 139 -5.79 -13.93 8.66
CA ALA A 139 -4.50 -13.90 7.95
C ALA A 139 -3.73 -12.60 8.19
N ARG A 140 -4.40 -11.44 8.21
CA ARG A 140 -3.77 -10.15 8.53
C ARG A 140 -3.31 -10.09 9.99
N LEU A 141 -4.13 -10.56 10.93
CA LEU A 141 -3.77 -10.60 12.35
C LEU A 141 -2.51 -11.44 12.60
N GLU A 142 -2.36 -12.56 11.91
CA GLU A 142 -1.18 -13.44 12.00
C GLU A 142 0.12 -12.77 11.49
N GLN A 143 0.01 -11.76 10.62
CA GLN A 143 1.16 -11.02 10.08
C GLN A 143 1.56 -9.80 10.94
N ILE A 144 0.71 -9.35 11.87
CA ILE A 144 0.99 -8.18 12.73
C ILE A 144 2.29 -8.34 13.56
N PRO A 145 2.61 -9.50 14.17
CA PRO A 145 3.86 -9.65 14.91
C PRO A 145 5.10 -9.32 14.08
N ALA A 146 5.18 -9.80 12.83
CA ALA A 146 6.30 -9.50 11.94
C ALA A 146 6.39 -8.00 11.57
N LEU A 147 5.24 -7.32 11.47
CA LEU A 147 5.21 -5.86 11.29
C LEU A 147 5.77 -5.12 12.51
N ILE A 148 5.47 -5.59 13.72
CA ILE A 148 5.99 -5.03 14.98
C ILE A 148 7.50 -5.27 15.11
N ASP A 149 7.97 -6.47 14.77
CA ASP A 149 9.41 -6.80 14.75
C ASP A 149 10.14 -5.88 13.77
N ALA A 150 9.60 -5.72 12.56
CA ALA A 150 10.15 -4.79 11.56
C ALA A 150 10.16 -3.33 12.05
N MET A 151 9.15 -2.90 12.80
CA MET A 151 9.17 -1.59 13.46
C MET A 151 10.38 -1.50 14.40
N GLN A 152 10.51 -2.44 15.34
CA GLN A 152 11.58 -2.44 16.34
C GLN A 152 12.97 -2.39 15.70
N ASP A 153 13.19 -3.17 14.63
CA ASP A 153 14.45 -3.20 13.89
C ASP A 153 14.76 -1.90 13.14
N ASN A 154 13.72 -1.18 12.69
CA ASN A 154 13.89 0.01 11.88
C ASN A 154 14.02 1.30 12.69
N LEU A 155 13.42 1.39 13.89
CA LEU A 155 13.46 2.62 14.69
C LEU A 155 14.88 2.92 15.18
N LEU A 156 15.39 4.11 14.86
CA LEU A 156 16.66 4.63 15.34
C LEU A 156 16.42 6.01 15.95
N GLU A 157 16.41 6.09 17.28
CA GLU A 157 16.20 7.32 18.05
C GLU A 157 15.05 8.20 17.51
N PRO A 158 13.79 7.66 17.43
CA PRO A 158 12.69 8.40 16.82
C PRO A 158 12.34 9.66 17.64
N PRO A 159 11.81 10.73 17.00
CA PRO A 159 11.35 11.92 17.71
C PRO A 159 10.33 11.58 18.79
N ARG A 160 10.42 12.26 19.94
CA ARG A 160 9.57 12.00 21.09
C ARG A 160 8.10 12.23 20.76
N GLU A 161 7.78 13.30 20.03
CA GLU A 161 6.42 13.68 19.67
C GLU A 161 5.73 12.61 18.83
N PHE A 162 6.47 11.99 17.90
CA PHE A 162 5.98 10.90 17.07
C PHE A 162 5.81 9.61 17.87
N THR A 163 6.73 9.36 18.79
CA THR A 163 6.65 8.22 19.73
C THR A 163 5.43 8.33 20.64
N ASP A 164 5.22 9.48 21.27
CA ASP A 164 4.08 9.74 22.15
C ASP A 164 2.75 9.63 21.39
N LEU A 165 2.69 10.12 20.15
CA LEU A 165 1.50 9.97 19.32
C LEU A 165 1.25 8.52 18.90
N ALA A 166 2.29 7.78 18.49
CA ALA A 166 2.17 6.38 18.14
C ALA A 166 1.68 5.54 19.33
N ILE A 167 2.19 5.80 20.54
CA ILE A 167 1.71 5.15 21.77
C ILE A 167 0.21 5.43 21.97
N ARG A 168 -0.25 6.68 21.81
CA ARG A 168 -1.68 7.00 21.92
C ARG A 168 -2.54 6.28 20.88
N ILE A 169 -2.07 6.20 19.63
CA ILE A 169 -2.77 5.47 18.55
C ILE A 169 -2.91 3.99 18.92
N VAL A 170 -1.81 3.35 19.32
CA VAL A 170 -1.80 1.93 19.70
C VAL A 170 -2.66 1.68 20.94
N GLN A 171 -2.58 2.53 21.97
CA GLN A 171 -3.45 2.43 23.15
C GLN A 171 -4.93 2.56 22.78
N GLY A 172 -5.26 3.48 21.86
CA GLY A 172 -6.61 3.67 21.36
C GLY A 172 -7.13 2.48 20.55
N SER A 173 -6.27 1.67 19.93
CA SER A 173 -6.67 0.49 19.15
C SER A 173 -6.86 -0.77 20.01
N ILE A 174 -6.39 -0.80 21.26
CA ILE A 174 -6.53 -1.98 22.14
C ILE A 174 -8.01 -2.41 22.31
N PRO A 175 -8.96 -1.52 22.65
CA PRO A 175 -10.37 -1.93 22.77
C PRO A 175 -10.96 -2.42 21.44
N PHE A 176 -10.52 -1.86 20.31
CA PHE A 176 -10.96 -2.32 18.99
C PHE A 176 -10.60 -3.79 18.77
N PHE A 177 -9.33 -4.18 19.00
CA PHE A 177 -8.92 -5.57 18.84
C PHE A 177 -9.52 -6.51 19.90
N ARG A 178 -9.53 -6.08 21.17
CA ARG A 178 -10.00 -6.91 22.28
C ARG A 178 -11.51 -7.16 22.21
N ASP A 179 -12.27 -6.12 21.87
CA ASP A 179 -13.73 -6.12 22.00
C ASP A 179 -14.40 -6.20 20.63
N SER A 180 -14.21 -5.18 19.78
CA SER A 180 -14.94 -5.06 18.50
C SER A 180 -14.60 -6.17 17.50
N VAL A 181 -13.32 -6.46 17.29
CA VAL A 181 -12.87 -7.53 16.39
C VAL A 181 -13.36 -8.88 16.89
N ALA A 182 -13.25 -9.14 18.19
CA ALA A 182 -13.68 -10.40 18.79
C ALA A 182 -15.20 -10.59 18.70
N GLU A 183 -16.00 -9.55 18.92
CA GLU A 183 -17.46 -9.59 18.79
C GLU A 183 -17.89 -9.82 17.34
N TRP A 184 -17.29 -9.07 16.41
CA TRP A 184 -17.55 -9.25 14.99
C TRP A 184 -17.17 -10.65 14.51
N ALA A 185 -16.01 -11.16 14.92
CA ALA A 185 -15.55 -12.50 14.53
C ALA A 185 -16.50 -13.61 15.00
N ARG A 186 -17.04 -13.52 16.24
CA ARG A 186 -18.07 -14.46 16.72
C ARG A 186 -19.34 -14.42 15.88
N SER A 187 -19.75 -13.24 15.43
CA SER A 187 -20.90 -13.10 14.53
C SER A 187 -20.60 -13.62 13.13
N ALA A 188 -19.40 -13.35 12.61
CA ALA A 188 -18.97 -13.70 11.26
C ALA A 188 -18.69 -15.20 11.07
N ALA A 189 -18.21 -15.89 12.11
CA ALA A 189 -18.03 -17.34 12.11
C ALA A 189 -19.37 -18.10 11.98
N GLY A 190 -20.50 -17.41 12.25
CA GLY A 190 -21.77 -18.06 12.47
C GLY A 190 -21.78 -18.79 13.82
N ARG A 191 -22.92 -18.77 14.51
CA ARG A 191 -23.19 -19.88 15.43
C ARG A 191 -23.36 -21.09 14.52
N ASP A 192 -22.67 -22.18 14.81
CA ASP A 192 -23.04 -23.49 14.29
C ASP A 192 -24.56 -23.65 14.50
N GLN A 193 -25.34 -23.49 13.43
CA GLN A 193 -26.80 -23.70 13.39
C GLN A 193 -27.12 -24.49 12.13
#